data_AF-A0A6I1W5W1-F1
#
_entry.id   AF-A0A6I1W5W1-F1
#
_cell.length_a   1.000
_cell.length_b   1.000
_cell.length_c   1.000
_cell.angle_alpha   90.00
_cell.angle_beta   90.00
_cell.angle_gamma   90.00
#
_symmetry.space_group_name_H-M   'P 1'
#
loop_
_entity.id
_entity.type
_entity.pdbx_description
1 polymer ?
#
loop_
_entity_poly.entity_id
_entity_poly.type
_entity_poly.pdbx_seq_one_letter_code
_entity_poly.pdbx_strand_id
1 'polypeptide(L)'
;KTLLVFDGCYHGTVDDVMVRHREGATVHRSGLVGQAYDLTQFSRSIPFNDVDALEAALAQGDVCALLCEPAMTNIGMVLPADGFMQKCRELTRRYASLLVIDESHTISTGMGGCTRLWDLQPDFFVVGKPIAGGVP
;
A
#
# COMPACT_ATOMS: atom_id res chain seq x y z
N LYS A 1 -3.48 -15.08 -7.14
CA LYS A 1 -2.45 -14.04 -6.96
C LYS A 1 -3.13 -12.89 -6.24
N THR A 2 -2.46 -12.34 -5.23
CA THR A 2 -3.10 -11.50 -4.21
C THR A 2 -2.43 -10.13 -4.18
N LEU A 3 -3.21 -9.05 -4.15
CA LEU A 3 -2.72 -7.70 -3.90
C LEU A 3 -2.60 -7.48 -2.39
N LEU A 4 -1.43 -7.03 -1.91
CA LEU A 4 -1.23 -6.70 -0.50
C LEU A 4 -1.32 -5.18 -0.31
N VAL A 5 -2.12 -4.76 0.67
CA VAL A 5 -2.31 -3.36 1.05
C VAL A 5 -2.24 -3.19 2.57
N PHE A 6 -1.96 -1.97 3.02
CA PHE A 6 -2.02 -1.64 4.44
C PHE A 6 -3.43 -1.23 4.86
N ASP A 7 -3.84 -1.63 6.06
CA ASP A 7 -5.09 -1.15 6.65
C ASP A 7 -5.00 0.36 6.87
N GLY A 8 -6.09 1.07 6.59
CA GLY A 8 -6.09 2.53 6.55
C GLY A 8 -5.87 3.14 5.17
N CYS A 9 -5.26 2.41 4.23
CA CYS A 9 -4.82 3.01 2.96
C CYS A 9 -5.99 3.44 2.08
N TYR A 10 -5.69 4.29 1.10
CA TYR A 10 -6.60 4.58 0.01
C TYR A 10 -5.83 4.85 -1.27
N HIS A 11 -6.01 3.96 -2.25
CA HIS A 11 -5.36 4.01 -3.57
C HIS A 11 -6.39 4.26 -4.70
N GLY A 12 -7.40 5.06 -4.41
CA GLY A 12 -8.52 5.33 -5.32
C GLY A 12 -9.68 4.35 -5.15
N THR A 13 -10.59 4.34 -6.13
CA THR A 13 -11.79 3.49 -6.16
C THR A 13 -11.58 2.23 -6.99
N VAL A 14 -10.36 1.68 -6.97
CA VAL A 14 -10.08 0.38 -7.58
C VAL A 14 -10.57 -0.70 -6.62
N ASP A 15 -11.38 -1.63 -7.11
CA ASP A 15 -12.02 -2.69 -6.34
C ASP A 15 -11.07 -3.40 -5.37
N ASP A 16 -9.93 -3.89 -5.85
CA ASP A 16 -8.94 -4.66 -5.08
C ASP A 16 -8.35 -3.92 -3.87
N VAL A 17 -8.41 -2.59 -3.83
CA VAL A 17 -7.88 -1.83 -2.68
C VAL A 17 -8.96 -1.50 -1.64
N MET A 18 -10.21 -1.93 -1.87
CA MET A 18 -11.36 -1.65 -1.00
C MET A 18 -11.55 -2.71 0.10
N VAL A 19 -10.45 -3.15 0.70
CA VAL A 19 -10.41 -4.11 1.83
C VAL A 19 -9.86 -3.45 3.10
N ARG A 20 -10.07 -4.11 4.25
CA ARG A 20 -9.65 -3.66 5.59
C ARG A 20 -9.16 -4.82 6.44
N HIS A 21 -8.31 -4.52 7.42
CA HIS A 21 -7.92 -5.47 8.45
C HIS A 21 -8.85 -5.33 9.65
N ARG A 22 -9.52 -6.40 10.06
CA ARG A 22 -10.38 -6.41 11.25
C ARG A 22 -10.29 -7.75 11.94
N GLU A 23 -10.02 -7.74 13.25
CA GLU A 23 -10.00 -8.94 14.09
C GLU A 23 -9.11 -10.07 13.51
N GLY A 24 -7.97 -9.70 12.92
CA GLY A 24 -7.02 -10.65 12.33
C GLY A 24 -7.37 -11.10 10.91
N ALA A 25 -8.48 -10.66 10.33
CA ALA A 25 -8.94 -11.06 9.01
C ALA A 25 -8.97 -9.89 8.02
N THR A 26 -8.81 -10.21 6.74
CA THR A 26 -9.13 -9.28 5.65
C THR A 26 -10.64 -9.31 5.42
N VAL A 27 -11.28 -8.14 5.43
CA VAL A 27 -12.71 -7.96 5.19
C VAL A 27 -12.96 -6.85 4.18
N HIS A 28 -14.14 -6.81 3.58
CA HIS A 28 -14.55 -5.70 2.73
C HIS A 28 -14.61 -4.39 3.52
N ARG A 29 -14.26 -3.26 2.88
CA ARG A 29 -14.44 -1.93 3.46
C ARG A 29 -15.94 -1.60 3.56
N SER A 30 -16.37 -1.08 4.71
CA SER A 30 -17.74 -0.63 4.91
C SER A 30 -18.14 0.46 3.90
N GLY A 31 -19.34 0.36 3.34
CA GLY A 31 -19.85 1.32 2.36
C GLY A 31 -19.54 0.98 0.90
N LEU A 32 -18.87 -0.15 0.64
CA LEU A 32 -18.75 -0.71 -0.70
C LEU A 32 -20.11 -1.26 -1.16
N VAL A 33 -20.74 -0.62 -2.13
CA VAL A 33 -22.06 -1.00 -2.69
C VAL A 33 -21.88 -1.47 -4.12
N GLY A 34 -22.54 -2.59 -4.48
CA GLY A 34 -22.53 -3.10 -5.86
C GLY A 34 -21.35 -4.02 -6.20
N GLN A 35 -20.60 -4.49 -5.21
CA GLN A 35 -19.48 -5.39 -5.45
C GLN A 35 -19.96 -6.74 -6.02
N ALA A 36 -19.43 -7.12 -7.18
CA ALA A 36 -19.84 -8.33 -7.89
C ALA A 36 -19.15 -9.62 -7.38
N TYR A 37 -18.01 -9.51 -6.71
CA TYR A 37 -17.21 -10.63 -6.23
C TYR A 37 -16.52 -10.34 -4.91
N ASP A 38 -16.10 -11.40 -4.22
CA ASP A 38 -15.44 -11.30 -2.93
C ASP A 38 -13.98 -10.86 -3.08
N LEU A 39 -13.70 -9.59 -2.81
CA LEU A 39 -12.37 -8.97 -2.82
C LEU A 39 -11.35 -9.69 -1.93
N THR A 40 -11.79 -10.34 -0.86
CA THR A 40 -10.89 -11.03 0.08
C THR A 40 -10.18 -12.22 -0.58
N GLN A 41 -10.68 -12.68 -1.74
CA GLN A 41 -10.05 -13.72 -2.55
C GLN A 41 -8.85 -13.20 -3.36
N PHE A 42 -8.81 -11.90 -3.62
CA PHE A 42 -7.82 -11.27 -4.50
C PHE A 42 -6.94 -10.26 -3.77
N SER A 43 -7.29 -9.89 -2.54
CA SER A 43 -6.62 -8.84 -1.79
C SER A 43 -6.46 -9.21 -0.32
N ARG A 44 -5.37 -8.74 0.26
CA ARG A 44 -4.98 -8.97 1.66
C ARG A 44 -4.66 -7.64 2.31
N SER A 45 -5.23 -7.42 3.50
CA SER A 45 -4.98 -6.22 4.30
C SER A 45 -4.30 -6.57 5.62
N ILE A 46 -3.21 -5.86 5.91
CA ILE A 46 -2.43 -6.00 7.14
C ILE A 46 -2.20 -4.64 7.80
N PRO A 47 -1.92 -4.56 9.11
CA PRO A 47 -1.59 -3.30 9.76
C PRO A 47 -0.35 -2.61 9.17
N PHE A 48 -0.38 -1.28 9.05
CA PHE A 48 0.81 -0.48 8.73
C PHE A 48 1.79 -0.49 9.91
N ASN A 49 3.10 -0.40 9.65
CA ASN A 49 4.19 -0.50 10.64
C ASN A 49 4.33 -1.87 11.35
N ASP A 50 3.66 -2.92 10.89
CA ASP A 50 3.81 -4.28 11.41
C ASP A 50 4.65 -5.14 10.46
N VAL A 51 5.94 -5.30 10.78
CA VAL A 51 6.89 -6.06 9.96
C VAL A 51 6.60 -7.56 10.00
N ASP A 52 6.14 -8.08 11.14
CA ASP A 52 5.86 -9.50 11.31
C ASP A 52 4.62 -9.89 10.48
N ALA A 53 3.58 -9.05 10.50
CA ALA A 53 2.41 -9.23 9.65
C ALA A 53 2.76 -9.13 8.16
N LEU A 54 3.66 -8.22 7.78
CA LEU A 54 4.15 -8.08 6.42
C LEU A 54 4.91 -9.32 5.93
N GLU A 55 5.87 -9.82 6.72
CA GLU A 55 6.62 -11.02 6.39
C GLU A 55 5.70 -12.25 6.32
N ALA A 56 4.79 -12.42 7.29
CA ALA A 56 3.83 -13.51 7.28
C ALA A 56 2.88 -13.47 6.07
N ALA A 57 2.45 -12.27 5.66
CA ALA A 57 1.63 -12.10 4.47
C ALA A 57 2.39 -12.46 3.18
N LEU A 58 3.64 -12.01 3.04
CA LEU A 58 4.45 -12.27 1.85
C LEU A 58 4.93 -13.73 1.76
N ALA A 59 5.22 -14.37 2.90
CA ALA A 59 5.69 -15.75 2.98
C ALA A 59 4.71 -16.79 2.44
N GLN A 60 3.44 -16.43 2.27
CA GLN A 60 2.43 -17.27 1.60
C GLN A 60 2.74 -17.49 0.11
N GLY A 61 3.59 -16.65 -0.51
CA GLY A 61 4.08 -16.85 -1.87
C GLY A 61 3.07 -16.57 -2.99
N ASP A 62 1.90 -16.02 -2.65
CA ASP A 62 0.80 -15.73 -3.58
C ASP A 62 0.65 -14.23 -3.89
N VAL A 63 1.40 -13.37 -3.20
CA VAL A 63 1.33 -11.91 -3.34
C VAL A 63 2.03 -11.45 -4.62
N CYS A 64 1.31 -10.77 -5.50
CA CYS A 64 1.90 -10.21 -6.72
C CYS A 64 2.57 -8.86 -6.48
N ALA A 65 1.98 -8.01 -5.62
CA ALA A 65 2.47 -6.68 -5.32
C ALA A 65 2.04 -6.23 -3.93
N LEU A 66 2.89 -5.45 -3.28
CA LEU A 66 2.56 -4.58 -2.16
C LEU A 66 2.33 -3.18 -2.70
N LEU A 67 1.11 -2.66 -2.52
CA LEU A 67 0.77 -1.27 -2.80
C LEU A 67 0.82 -0.46 -1.50
N CYS A 68 1.68 0.57 -1.48
CA CYS A 68 2.13 1.22 -0.25
C CYS A 68 2.21 2.73 -0.43
N GLU A 69 1.55 3.50 0.42
CA GLU A 69 1.88 4.92 0.61
C GLU A 69 3.19 5.03 1.43
N PRO A 70 4.15 5.93 1.12
CA PRO A 70 5.34 6.09 1.97
C PRO A 70 5.02 6.45 3.42
N ALA A 71 4.01 7.29 3.61
CA ALA A 71 3.36 7.58 4.88
C ALA A 71 1.85 7.51 4.64
N MET A 72 1.09 7.00 5.61
CA MET A 72 -0.36 6.90 5.47
C MET A 72 -0.95 8.28 5.66
N THR A 73 -1.69 8.75 4.66
CA THR A 73 -2.21 10.14 4.63
C THR A 73 -3.74 10.22 4.70
N ASN A 74 -4.43 9.11 4.46
CA ASN A 74 -5.90 9.05 4.40
C ASN A 74 -6.58 8.77 5.74
N ILE A 75 -5.79 8.54 6.80
CA ILE A 75 -6.24 8.30 8.17
C ILE A 75 -5.57 9.26 9.15
N GLY A 76 -5.30 10.49 8.70
CA GLY A 76 -4.34 11.41 9.32
C GLY A 76 -2.96 11.26 8.69
N MET A 77 -1.91 11.76 9.36
CA MET A 77 -0.52 11.58 8.93
C MET A 77 0.16 10.56 9.86
N VAL A 78 0.33 9.33 9.39
CA VAL A 78 1.05 8.28 10.12
C VAL A 78 2.36 7.99 9.40
N LEU A 79 3.48 8.36 10.03
CA LEU A 79 4.81 8.11 9.49
C LEU A 79 5.20 6.63 9.62
N PRO A 80 6.02 6.12 8.69
CA PRO A 80 6.61 4.80 8.86
C PRO A 80 7.51 4.79 10.10
N ALA A 81 7.53 3.68 10.83
CA ALA A 81 8.53 3.44 11.87
C ALA A 81 9.93 3.37 11.24
N ASP A 82 10.96 3.67 12.03
CA ASP A 82 12.34 3.62 11.56
C ASP A 82 12.66 2.25 10.95
N GLY A 83 13.16 2.25 9.70
CA GLY A 83 13.51 1.04 8.98
C GLY A 83 12.33 0.32 8.30
N PHE A 84 11.08 0.73 8.51
CA PHE A 84 9.90 0.02 7.98
C PHE A 84 9.89 -0.03 6.45
N MET A 85 10.16 1.08 5.78
CA MET A 85 10.18 1.14 4.31
C MET A 85 11.32 0.31 3.70
N GLN A 86 12.46 0.25 4.38
CA GLN A 86 13.58 -0.62 4.01
C GLN A 86 13.17 -2.10 4.13
N LYS A 87 12.43 -2.46 5.18
CA LYS A 87 11.86 -3.80 5.34
C LYS A 87 10.82 -4.13 4.28
N CYS A 88 9.94 -3.19 3.91
CA CYS A 88 9.04 -3.36 2.77
C CYS A 88 9.80 -3.73 1.49
N ARG A 89 10.90 -3.03 1.19
CA ARG A 89 11.71 -3.33 0.01
C ARG A 89 12.43 -4.68 0.11
N GLU A 90 13.04 -4.97 1.26
CA GLU A 90 13.76 -6.22 1.50
C GLU A 90 12.83 -7.43 1.33
N LEU A 91 11.68 -7.42 2.00
CA LEU A 91 10.74 -8.54 2.04
C LEU A 91 10.05 -8.73 0.69
N THR A 92 9.64 -7.66 0.01
CA THR A 92 9.05 -7.77 -1.34
C THR A 92 10.02 -8.43 -2.32
N ARG A 93 11.32 -8.09 -2.29
CA ARG A 93 12.34 -8.79 -3.10
C ARG A 93 12.51 -10.24 -2.68
N ARG A 94 12.61 -10.52 -1.38
CA ARG A 94 12.79 -11.87 -0.82
C ARG A 94 11.70 -12.83 -1.30
N TYR A 95 10.45 -12.37 -1.32
CA TYR A 95 9.29 -13.19 -1.69
C TYR A 95 8.81 -12.97 -3.14
N ALA A 96 9.63 -12.32 -3.97
CA ALA A 96 9.35 -12.07 -5.39
C ALA A 96 8.01 -11.33 -5.64
N SER A 97 7.63 -10.42 -4.75
CA SER A 97 6.51 -9.50 -4.93
C SER A 97 7.01 -8.13 -5.37
N LEU A 98 6.22 -7.43 -6.18
CA LEU A 98 6.54 -6.07 -6.60
C LEU A 98 6.26 -5.08 -5.46
N LEU A 99 7.09 -4.05 -5.33
CA LEU A 99 6.84 -2.90 -4.47
C LEU A 99 6.30 -1.76 -5.32
N VAL A 100 5.06 -1.36 -5.07
CA VAL A 100 4.42 -0.20 -5.70
C VAL A 100 4.31 0.91 -4.66
N ILE A 101 5.00 2.02 -4.90
CA ILE A 101 4.95 3.18 -4.02
C ILE A 101 3.96 4.19 -4.60
N ASP A 102 2.90 4.48 -3.84
CA ASP A 102 1.89 5.47 -4.15
C ASP A 102 2.19 6.82 -3.50
N GLU A 103 2.65 7.75 -4.32
CA GLU A 103 2.97 9.12 -3.94
C GLU A 103 1.93 10.12 -4.40
N SER A 104 0.71 9.69 -4.68
CA SER A 104 -0.38 10.60 -5.03
C SER A 104 -0.53 11.76 -4.05
N HIS A 105 -0.22 11.57 -2.76
CA HIS A 105 -0.15 12.64 -1.76
C HIS A 105 1.27 13.13 -1.49
N THR A 106 2.22 12.21 -1.34
CA THR A 106 3.56 12.52 -0.83
C THR A 106 4.53 13.08 -1.87
N ILE A 107 4.16 13.11 -3.16
CA ILE A 107 4.97 13.72 -4.23
C ILE A 107 5.25 15.20 -3.99
N SER A 108 4.41 15.89 -3.21
CA SER A 108 4.59 17.30 -2.83
C SER A 108 5.63 17.53 -1.72
N THR A 109 6.19 16.49 -1.11
CA THR A 109 7.13 16.61 0.03
C THR A 109 8.47 17.21 -0.37
N GLY A 110 8.80 17.20 -1.66
CA GLY A 110 10.02 17.81 -2.20
C GLY A 110 10.23 17.46 -3.66
N MET A 111 11.32 17.96 -4.24
CA MET A 111 11.70 17.60 -5.62
C MET A 111 11.95 16.08 -5.68
N GLY A 112 11.07 15.34 -6.36
CA GLY A 112 11.13 13.87 -6.46
C GLY A 112 10.38 13.11 -5.36
N GLY A 113 9.56 13.78 -4.54
CA GLY A 113 8.70 13.14 -3.54
C GLY A 113 9.45 12.50 -2.38
N CYS A 114 8.73 11.73 -1.57
CA CYS A 114 9.31 10.93 -0.49
C CYS A 114 10.26 9.85 -1.04
N THR A 115 10.03 9.33 -2.23
CA THR A 115 10.88 8.32 -2.89
C THR A 115 12.30 8.82 -3.01
N ARG A 116 12.50 10.04 -3.51
CA ARG A 116 13.85 10.61 -3.57
C ARG A 116 14.37 11.01 -2.19
N LEU A 117 13.53 11.59 -1.34
CA LEU A 117 13.95 12.09 -0.03
C LEU A 117 14.38 10.96 0.93
N TRP A 118 13.73 9.81 0.84
CA TRP A 118 13.93 8.66 1.73
C TRP A 118 14.66 7.49 1.05
N ASP A 119 15.19 7.71 -0.15
CA ASP A 119 15.90 6.71 -0.96
C ASP A 119 15.10 5.40 -1.13
N LEU A 120 13.80 5.54 -1.44
CA LEU A 120 12.94 4.39 -1.70
C LEU A 120 13.24 3.81 -3.09
N GLN A 121 13.16 2.49 -3.20
CA GLN A 121 13.52 1.75 -4.42
C GLN A 121 12.32 0.92 -4.94
N PRO A 122 11.20 1.55 -5.33
CA PRO A 122 10.03 0.84 -5.85
C PRO A 122 10.30 0.17 -7.20
N ASP A 123 9.49 -0.85 -7.51
CA ASP A 123 9.41 -1.41 -8.87
C ASP A 123 8.45 -0.58 -9.74
N PHE A 124 7.38 -0.07 -9.12
CA PHE A 124 6.42 0.84 -9.76
C PHE A 124 6.16 2.06 -8.89
N PHE A 125 5.95 3.19 -9.55
CA PHE A 125 5.74 4.47 -8.91
C PHE A 125 4.43 5.07 -9.40
N VAL A 126 3.56 5.46 -8.46
CA VAL A 126 2.27 6.09 -8.75
C VAL A 126 2.33 7.55 -8.30
N VAL A 127 1.92 8.45 -9.19
CA VAL A 127 1.81 9.88 -8.92
C VAL A 127 0.51 10.44 -9.46
N GLY A 128 0.06 11.51 -8.83
CA GLY A 128 -1.12 12.25 -9.23
C GLY A 128 -1.16 13.60 -8.52
N LYS A 129 -2.36 14.18 -8.44
CA LYS A 129 -2.66 15.40 -7.66
C LYS A 129 -1.66 16.55 -7.90
N PRO A 130 -0.67 16.90 -7.03
CA PRO A 130 0.21 18.04 -7.29
C PRO A 130 0.86 18.04 -8.67
N ILE A 131 1.20 16.85 -9.21
CA ILE A 131 1.87 16.76 -10.51
C ILE A 131 1.01 17.29 -11.66
N ALA A 132 -0.31 17.25 -11.51
CA ALA A 132 -1.27 17.65 -12.53
C ALA A 132 -1.78 19.09 -12.34
N GLY A 133 -1.29 19.82 -11.33
CA GLY A 133 -1.58 21.25 -11.17
C GLY A 133 -3.07 21.60 -10.98
N GLY A 134 -3.88 20.65 -10.47
CA GLY A 134 -5.32 20.84 -10.30
C GLY A 134 -6.19 20.44 -11.50
N VAL A 135 -5.59 19.82 -12.53
CA VAL A 135 -6.28 19.27 -13.69
C VAL A 135 -6.25 17.72 -13.62
N PRO A 136 -7.30 17.01 -14.07
CA PRO A 136 -7.27 15.55 -14.22
C PRO A 136 -6.29 15.06 -15.31
#